data_AF-A0A924DHL0-F1
#
_entry.id   AF-A0A924DHL0-F1
#
_cell.length_a   1.000
_cell.length_b   1.000
_cell.length_c   1.000
_cell.angle_alpha   90.00
_cell.angle_beta   90.00
_cell.angle_gamma   90.00
#
_symmetry.space_group_name_H-M   'P 1'
#
loop_
_entity.id
_entity.type
_entity.pdbx_description
1 polymer ?
#
loop_
_entity_poly.entity_id
_entity_poly.type
_entity_poly.pdbx_seq_one_letter_code
_entity_poly.pdbx_strand_id
1 'polypeptide(L)'
;MRLIKFLCVCHLAIFPFTTLPAQDINMILKEAVRLEAIPNEKSAFYEFKEALKFQPASLYALSKCSELCSRIAGRESNPKSRDSYNQAAIIYAKT
;
A
#
# COMPACT_ATOMS: atom_id res chain seq x y z
N MET A 1 19.41 -28.64 -40.74
CA MET A 1 18.20 -28.71 -39.87
C MET A 1 18.47 -28.98 -38.38
N ARG A 2 19.71 -29.29 -37.94
CA ARG A 2 20.04 -29.46 -36.51
C ARG A 2 20.36 -28.14 -35.78
N LEU A 3 20.83 -27.12 -36.52
CA LEU A 3 21.18 -25.80 -35.98
C LEU A 3 19.95 -24.95 -35.60
N ILE A 4 18.86 -25.03 -36.38
CA ILE A 4 17.59 -24.32 -36.11
C ILE A 4 16.91 -24.85 -34.84
N LYS A 5 17.04 -26.16 -34.57
CA LYS A 5 16.53 -26.77 -33.33
C LYS A 5 17.29 -26.27 -32.09
N PHE A 6 18.60 -26.03 -32.21
CA PHE A 6 19.40 -25.44 -31.13
C PHE A 6 19.02 -23.98 -30.86
N LEU A 7 18.75 -23.20 -31.91
CA LEU A 7 18.28 -21.81 -31.79
C LEU A 7 16.92 -21.71 -31.08
N CYS A 8 15.99 -22.64 -31.33
CA CYS A 8 14.71 -22.69 -30.61
C CYS A 8 14.86 -23.11 -29.14
N VAL A 9 15.85 -23.94 -28.80
CA VAL A 9 16.09 -24.41 -27.42
C VAL A 9 16.70 -23.30 -26.55
N CYS A 10 17.51 -22.41 -27.12
CA CYS A 10 18.11 -21.29 -26.38
C CYS A 10 17.11 -20.15 -26.08
N HIS A 11 16.03 -20.00 -26.84
CA HIS A 11 15.01 -18.95 -26.59
C HIS A 11 14.00 -19.30 -25.48
N LEU A 12 13.91 -20.57 -25.06
CA LEU A 12 13.01 -20.97 -23.96
C LEU A 12 13.65 -20.87 -22.56
N ALA A 13 14.95 -20.60 -22.47
CA ALA A 13 15.70 -20.62 -21.20
C ALA A 13 15.81 -19.24 -20.51
N ILE A 14 15.20 -18.20 -21.08
CA ILE A 14 15.24 -16.84 -20.51
C ILE A 14 13.80 -16.36 -20.29
N PHE A 15 13.04 -17.10 -19.49
CA PHE A 15 12.01 -16.45 -18.70
C PHE A 15 12.74 -15.85 -17.50
N PRO A 16 12.94 -14.52 -17.43
CA PRO A 16 13.26 -13.94 -16.13
C PRO A 16 12.06 -14.28 -15.25
N PHE A 17 12.32 -15.06 -14.20
CA PHE A 17 11.41 -15.22 -13.09
C PHE A 17 11.12 -13.81 -12.58
N THR A 18 10.02 -13.21 -13.06
CA THR A 18 9.47 -12.01 -12.46
C THR A 18 9.01 -12.46 -11.08
N THR A 19 9.85 -12.21 -10.07
CA THR A 19 9.41 -12.24 -8.69
C THR A 19 8.44 -11.08 -8.56
N LEU A 20 7.17 -11.30 -8.93
CA LEU A 20 6.08 -10.52 -8.39
C LEU A 20 6.20 -10.72 -6.87
N PRO A 21 6.48 -9.68 -6.06
CA PRO A 21 6.21 -9.78 -4.64
C PRO A 21 4.71 -10.01 -4.47
N ALA A 22 4.30 -11.28 -4.49
CA ALA A 22 3.03 -11.75 -3.94
C ALA A 22 3.08 -11.70 -2.41
N GLN A 23 3.75 -10.69 -1.82
CA GLN A 23 3.50 -10.35 -0.43
C GLN A 23 2.02 -10.00 -0.38
N ASP A 24 1.29 -10.80 0.39
CA ASP A 24 -0.15 -10.75 0.40
C ASP A 24 -0.58 -9.41 0.98
N ILE A 25 -0.92 -8.47 0.09
CA ILE A 25 -1.47 -7.17 0.48
C ILE A 25 -2.70 -7.36 1.37
N ASN A 26 -3.43 -8.48 1.23
CA ASN A 26 -4.56 -8.78 2.10
C ASN A 26 -4.13 -9.00 3.55
N MET A 27 -2.92 -9.51 3.80
CA MET A 27 -2.39 -9.64 5.16
C MET A 27 -2.13 -8.26 5.78
N ILE A 28 -1.52 -7.34 5.04
CA ILE A 28 -1.27 -5.96 5.49
C ILE A 28 -2.61 -5.24 5.74
N LEU A 29 -3.55 -5.34 4.80
CA LEU A 29 -4.88 -4.75 4.95
C LEU A 29 -5.65 -5.36 6.12
N LYS A 30 -5.53 -6.67 6.35
CA LYS A 30 -6.16 -7.34 7.48
C LYS A 30 -5.60 -6.85 8.82
N GLU A 31 -4.29 -6.64 8.91
CA GLU A 31 -3.68 -6.06 10.10
C GLU A 31 -4.09 -4.60 10.31
N ALA A 32 -4.11 -3.79 9.24
CA ALA A 32 -4.59 -2.41 9.29
C ALA A 32 -6.04 -2.32 9.83
N VAL A 33 -6.93 -3.19 9.32
CA VAL A 33 -8.32 -3.30 9.80
C VAL A 33 -8.40 -3.76 11.25
N ARG A 34 -7.57 -4.73 11.64
CA ARG A 34 -7.50 -5.20 13.04
C ARG A 34 -7.10 -4.05 13.97
N LEU A 35 -6.10 -3.26 13.60
CA LEU A 35 -5.62 -2.10 14.36
C LEU A 35 -6.66 -0.98 14.43
N GLU A 36 -7.41 -0.75 13.34
CA GLU A 36 -8.51 0.20 13.31
C GLU A 36 -9.63 -0.21 14.29
N ALA A 37 -9.90 -1.52 14.40
CA ALA A 37 -10.88 -2.06 15.35
C ALA A 37 -10.45 -1.95 16.82
N ILE A 38 -9.15 -1.93 17.11
CA ILE A 38 -8.60 -1.76 18.48
C ILE A 38 -8.09 -0.32 18.72
N PRO A 39 -8.99 0.68 18.69
CA PRO A 39 -8.81 2.10 18.34
C PRO A 39 -7.36 2.64 18.31
N ASN A 40 -6.50 2.04 17.49
CA ASN A 40 -5.10 2.41 17.35
C ASN A 40 -4.92 3.08 15.99
N GLU A 41 -5.49 4.28 15.88
CA GLU A 41 -5.64 5.01 14.62
C GLU A 41 -4.29 5.26 13.92
N LYS A 42 -3.23 5.58 14.69
CA LYS A 42 -1.89 5.83 14.12
C LYS A 42 -1.26 4.58 13.55
N SER A 43 -1.32 3.45 14.27
CA SER A 43 -0.80 2.18 13.75
C SER A 43 -1.61 1.70 12.55
N ALA A 44 -2.95 1.81 12.60
CA ALA A 44 -3.82 1.48 11.47
C ALA A 44 -3.46 2.33 10.23
N PHE A 45 -3.23 3.63 10.42
CA PHE A 45 -2.80 4.53 9.35
C PHE A 45 -1.47 4.09 8.73
N TYR A 46 -0.49 3.71 9.55
CA TYR A 46 0.79 3.24 9.05
C TYR A 46 0.64 1.97 8.21
N GLU A 47 -0.14 0.99 8.65
CA GLU A 47 -0.36 -0.24 7.88
C GLU A 47 -1.11 0.01 6.57
N PHE A 48 -2.16 0.86 6.56
CA PHE A 48 -2.81 1.24 5.31
C PHE A 48 -1.87 1.99 4.36
N LYS A 49 -0.98 2.83 4.89
CA LYS A 49 0.07 3.50 4.11
C LYS A 49 1.09 2.51 3.55
N GLU A 50 1.46 1.47 4.30
CA GLU A 50 2.31 0.39 3.79
C GLU A 50 1.61 -0.36 2.66
N ALA A 51 0.30 -0.65 2.77
CA ALA A 51 -0.46 -1.28 1.69
C ALA A 51 -0.42 -0.47 0.37
N LEU A 52 -0.41 0.87 0.45
CA LEU A 52 -0.28 1.74 -0.72
C LEU A 52 1.08 1.67 -1.41
N LYS A 53 2.14 1.19 -0.75
CA LYS A 53 3.43 0.93 -1.43
C LYS A 53 3.35 -0.24 -2.40
N PHE A 54 2.46 -1.20 -2.13
CA PHE A 54 2.23 -2.36 -2.98
C PHE A 54 1.14 -2.12 -4.02
N GLN A 55 0.05 -1.44 -3.63
CA GLN A 55 -1.04 -1.09 -4.53
C GLN A 55 -1.42 0.40 -4.38
N PRO A 56 -0.69 1.30 -5.06
CA PRO A 56 -0.89 2.75 -4.92
C PRO A 56 -2.29 3.22 -5.31
N ALA A 57 -2.95 2.52 -6.25
CA ALA A 57 -4.30 2.83 -6.72
C ALA A 57 -5.41 2.12 -5.93
N SER A 58 -5.10 1.55 -4.75
CA SER A 58 -6.11 0.91 -3.91
C SER A 58 -7.04 1.98 -3.31
N LEU A 59 -8.21 2.15 -3.92
CA LEU A 59 -9.26 3.07 -3.45
C LEU A 59 -9.60 2.85 -1.98
N TYR A 60 -9.63 1.58 -1.54
CA TYR A 60 -9.90 1.23 -0.15
C TYR A 60 -8.82 1.77 0.79
N ALA A 61 -7.55 1.52 0.50
CA ALA A 61 -6.45 1.99 1.35
C ALA A 61 -6.30 3.53 1.30
N LEU A 62 -6.50 4.15 0.13
CA LEU A 62 -6.50 5.63 -0.01
C LEU A 62 -7.61 6.27 0.84
N SER A 63 -8.83 5.74 0.73
CA SER A 63 -9.97 6.20 1.53
C SER A 63 -9.68 6.07 3.02
N LYS A 64 -9.14 4.92 3.45
CA LYS A 64 -8.81 4.68 4.86
C LYS A 64 -7.71 5.58 5.38
N CYS A 65 -6.65 5.83 4.60
CA CYS A 65 -5.62 6.80 4.93
C CYS A 65 -6.19 8.22 5.12
N SER A 66 -7.09 8.65 4.23
CA SER A 66 -7.75 9.97 4.34
C SER A 66 -8.61 10.09 5.59
N GLU A 67 -9.45 9.08 5.84
CA GLU A 67 -10.33 9.01 7.01
C GLU A 67 -9.53 9.02 8.32
N LEU A 68 -8.50 8.18 8.42
CA LEU A 68 -7.65 8.08 9.60
C LEU A 68 -6.87 9.37 9.85
N CYS A 69 -6.32 9.98 8.81
CA CYS A 69 -5.63 11.28 8.93
C CYS A 69 -6.57 12.36 9.48
N SER A 70 -7.83 12.41 9.02
CA SER A 70 -8.83 13.36 9.52
C SER A 70 -9.17 13.12 11.00
N ARG A 71 -9.35 11.85 11.41
CA ARG A 71 -9.59 11.47 12.81
C ARG A 71 -8.42 11.82 13.72
N ILE A 72 -7.20 11.47 13.30
CA ILE A 72 -5.97 11.76 14.05
C ILE A 72 -5.83 13.27 14.21
N ALA A 73 -5.97 14.05 13.14
CA ALA A 73 -5.91 15.51 13.18
C ALA A 73 -6.91 16.10 14.21
N GLY A 74 -8.14 15.56 14.28
CA GLY A 74 -9.15 15.97 15.26
C GLY A 74 -8.77 15.73 16.73
N ARG A 75 -7.79 14.85 17.01
CA ARG A 75 -7.30 14.52 18.35
C ARG A 75 -5.91 15.11 18.66
N GLU A 76 -5.20 15.65 17.67
CA GLU A 76 -3.87 16.21 17.84
C GLU A 76 -3.91 17.58 18.55
N SER A 77 -3.17 17.71 19.65
CA SER A 77 -3.04 18.98 20.39
C SER A 77 -2.02 19.93 19.77
N ASN A 78 -1.02 19.38 19.07
CA ASN A 78 0.01 20.18 18.41
C ASN A 78 -0.52 20.71 17.06
N PRO A 79 -0.56 22.04 16.84
CA PRO A 79 -1.10 22.61 15.60
C PRO A 79 -0.36 22.15 14.35
N LYS A 80 0.97 22.07 14.40
CA LYS A 80 1.79 21.63 13.25
C LYS A 80 1.51 20.17 12.88
N SER A 81 1.37 19.30 13.88
CA SER A 81 1.00 17.89 13.71
C SER A 81 -0.39 17.78 13.07
N ARG A 82 -1.38 18.47 13.64
CA ARG A 82 -2.75 18.53 13.13
C ARG A 82 -2.80 18.98 11.68
N ASP A 83 -2.13 20.07 11.35
CA ASP A 83 -2.14 20.64 10.00
C ASP A 83 -1.47 19.68 9.00
N SER A 84 -0.42 18.99 9.42
CA SER A 84 0.24 17.96 8.60
C SER A 84 -0.68 16.79 8.30
N TYR A 85 -1.44 16.29 9.28
CA TYR A 85 -2.42 15.23 9.06
C TYR A 85 -3.61 15.69 8.20
N ASN A 86 -4.11 16.90 8.41
CA ASN A 86 -5.15 17.49 7.55
C ASN A 86 -4.69 17.59 6.09
N GLN A 87 -3.45 18.04 5.86
CA GLN A 87 -2.88 18.08 4.52
C GLN A 87 -2.74 16.68 3.92
N ALA A 88 -2.28 15.70 4.69
CA ALA A 88 -2.18 14.31 4.24
C ALA A 88 -3.55 13.74 3.87
N ALA A 89 -4.60 14.02 4.64
CA ALA A 89 -5.97 13.58 4.32
C ALA A 89 -6.42 14.09 2.94
N ILE A 90 -6.16 15.38 2.66
CA ILE A 90 -6.48 15.99 1.36
C ILE A 90 -5.68 15.33 0.22
N ILE A 91 -4.41 15.02 0.44
CA ILE A 91 -3.57 14.35 -0.58
C ILE A 91 -4.13 12.97 -0.91
N TYR A 92 -4.41 12.14 0.10
CA TYR A 92 -4.96 10.80 -0.14
C TYR A 92 -6.36 10.83 -0.76
N ALA A 93 -7.18 11.85 -0.49
CA ALA A 93 -8.49 12.00 -1.11
C ALA A 93 -8.45 12.45 -2.58
N LYS A 94 -7.35 13.07 -3.02
CA LYS A 94 -7.17 13.60 -4.38
C LYS A 94 -6.37 12.67 -5.30
N THR A 95 -5.66 11.70 -4.71
CA THR A 95 -4.85 10.72 -5.44
C THR A 95 -5.75 9.73 -6.15
#